data_AF-A0A2T9Y306-F1
#
_entry.id   AF-A0A2T9Y306-F1
#
_cell.length_a   1.000
_cell.length_b   1.000
_cell.length_c   1.000
_cell.angle_alpha   90.00
_cell.angle_beta   90.00
_cell.angle_gamma   90.00
#
_symmetry.space_group_name_H-M   'P 1'
#
loop_
_entity.id
_entity.type
_entity.pdbx_description
1 polymer ?
#
loop_
_entity_poly.entity_id
_entity_poly.type
_entity_poly.pdbx_seq_one_letter_code
_entity_poly.pdbx_strand_id
1 'polypeptide(L)'
;MLSARKEGNIGSIFANSFKGELPVRYADLKKEISPKDPSVIQNAWVRLESSFEKEAPQIKALGSKIIPQVNYQDILNGEFPSNMKDEIKKRGCVVVRGIVPTEVAEGYKQQVLDYIAAHPGQIPGFPEHDQQ
;
A
#
# COMPACT_ATOMS: atom_id res chain seq x y z
N MET A 1 -12.62 33.25 12.16
CA MET A 1 -11.19 32.95 11.94
C MET A 1 -11.00 31.46 12.19
N LEU A 2 -10.90 30.65 11.14
CA LEU A 2 -10.57 29.22 11.28
C LEU A 2 -9.11 29.14 11.71
N SER A 3 -8.84 28.70 12.95
CA SER A 3 -7.48 28.46 13.42
C SER A 3 -6.84 27.40 12.52
N ALA A 4 -5.77 27.76 11.81
CA ALA A 4 -4.94 26.80 11.11
C ALA A 4 -4.51 25.72 12.10
N ARG A 5 -4.68 24.44 11.74
CA ARG A 5 -4.18 23.33 12.57
C ARG A 5 -2.66 23.46 12.62
N LYS A 6 -2.08 23.30 13.81
CA LYS A 6 -0.64 23.31 14.04
C LYS A 6 0.03 22.31 13.08
N GLU A 7 1.03 22.75 12.32
CA GLU A 7 1.78 21.90 11.38
C GLU A 7 2.33 20.68 12.13
N GLY A 8 1.93 19.49 11.68
CA GLY A 8 2.27 18.22 12.34
C GLY A 8 3.46 17.55 11.68
N ASN A 9 4.49 17.20 12.46
CA ASN A 9 5.56 16.30 12.04
C ASN A 9 5.16 14.85 12.36
N ILE A 10 5.13 13.97 11.36
CA ILE A 10 4.72 12.57 11.50
C ILE A 10 5.62 11.78 12.47
N GLY A 11 6.86 12.22 12.70
CA GLY A 11 7.77 11.65 13.70
C GLY A 11 7.18 11.66 15.12
N SER A 12 6.35 12.66 15.46
CA SER A 12 5.65 12.71 16.75
C SER A 12 4.53 11.66 16.88
N ILE A 13 3.96 11.23 15.74
CA ILE A 13 2.92 10.19 15.68
C ILE A 13 3.58 8.81 15.84
N PHE A 14 4.74 8.59 15.21
CA PHE A 14 5.45 7.31 15.30
C PHE A 14 6.24 7.14 16.60
N ALA A 15 6.75 8.21 17.20
CA ALA A 15 7.43 8.19 18.50
C ALA A 15 6.52 7.66 19.63
N ASN A 16 5.20 7.78 19.48
CA ASN A 16 4.18 7.25 20.37
C ASN A 16 3.64 5.88 19.93
N SER A 17 4.40 5.11 19.15
CA SER A 17 4.11 3.68 18.94
C SER A 17 3.89 3.03 20.31
N PHE A 18 2.71 2.45 20.50
CA PHE A 18 2.21 1.96 21.78
C PHE A 18 3.22 1.00 22.44
N LYS A 19 3.86 1.42 23.53
CA LYS A 19 4.86 0.63 24.27
C LYS A 19 4.27 -0.13 25.47
N GLY A 20 2.95 -0.09 25.65
CA GLY A 20 2.25 -0.68 26.78
C GLY A 20 1.50 -1.96 26.43
N GLU A 21 0.85 -2.55 27.43
CA GLU A 21 -0.11 -3.63 27.22
C GLU A 21 -1.40 -3.09 26.62
N LEU A 22 -1.94 -3.81 25.61
CA LEU A 22 -3.21 -3.42 25.01
C LEU A 22 -4.34 -3.56 26.04
N PRO A 23 -5.34 -2.65 26.06
CA PRO A 23 -6.47 -2.74 26.97
C PRO A 23 -7.17 -4.11 26.91
N VAL A 24 -7.60 -4.62 28.08
CA VAL A 24 -8.28 -5.93 28.24
C VAL A 24 -9.42 -6.18 27.25
N ARG A 25 -10.13 -5.12 26.82
CA ARG A 25 -11.20 -5.21 25.81
C ARG A 25 -10.78 -5.93 24.52
N TYR A 26 -9.50 -5.92 24.16
CA TYR A 26 -9.01 -6.65 22.98
C TYR A 26 -8.94 -8.16 23.19
N ALA A 27 -8.70 -8.62 24.42
CA ALA A 27 -8.81 -10.03 24.77
C ALA A 27 -10.28 -10.47 24.76
N ASP A 28 -11.18 -9.63 25.27
CA ASP A 28 -12.62 -9.90 25.27
C ASP A 28 -13.17 -9.92 23.84
N LEU A 29 -12.78 -8.96 23.00
CA LEU A 29 -13.13 -8.96 21.58
C LEU A 29 -12.66 -10.24 20.87
N LYS A 30 -11.43 -10.71 21.14
CA LYS A 30 -10.94 -11.97 20.57
C LYS A 30 -11.82 -13.15 20.97
N LYS A 31 -12.28 -13.22 22.22
CA LYS A 31 -13.23 -14.25 22.67
C LYS A 31 -14.58 -14.12 21.98
N GLU A 32 -15.07 -12.90 21.81
CA GLU A 32 -16.36 -12.60 21.18
C GLU A 32 -16.39 -13.00 19.70
N ILE A 33 -15.34 -12.69 18.95
CA ILE A 33 -15.27 -12.98 17.50
C ILE A 33 -14.78 -14.41 17.20
N SER A 34 -14.28 -15.14 18.20
CA SER A 34 -13.83 -16.51 17.99
C SER A 34 -15.03 -17.45 17.82
N PRO A 35 -14.98 -18.38 16.84
CA PRO A 35 -15.96 -19.44 16.74
C PRO A 35 -16.01 -20.26 18.04
N LYS A 36 -17.21 -20.76 18.38
CA LYS A 36 -17.41 -21.61 19.56
C LYS A 36 -16.60 -22.91 19.51
N ASP A 37 -16.41 -23.46 18.30
CA ASP A 37 -15.57 -24.62 18.07
C ASP A 37 -14.14 -24.15 17.71
N PRO A 38 -13.13 -24.40 18.58
CA PRO A 38 -11.74 -24.03 18.33
C PRO A 38 -11.17 -24.65 17.04
N SER A 39 -11.69 -25.79 16.60
CA SER A 39 -11.23 -26.48 15.39
C SER A 39 -11.43 -25.62 14.12
N VAL A 40 -12.41 -24.71 14.12
CA VAL A 40 -12.73 -23.86 12.98
C VAL A 40 -11.58 -22.91 12.66
N ILE A 41 -11.01 -22.23 13.67
CA ILE A 41 -9.86 -21.34 13.49
C ILE A 41 -8.64 -22.16 13.09
N GLN A 42 -8.36 -23.28 13.77
CA GLN A 42 -7.21 -24.13 13.47
C GLN A 42 -7.24 -24.62 12.02
N ASN A 43 -8.38 -25.13 11.56
CA ASN A 43 -8.55 -25.62 10.20
C ASN A 43 -8.47 -24.47 9.17
N ALA A 44 -8.98 -23.28 9.49
CA ALA A 44 -8.83 -22.10 8.64
C ALA A 44 -7.37 -21.67 8.51
N TRP A 45 -6.61 -21.71 9.61
CA TRP A 45 -5.19 -21.39 9.64
C TRP A 45 -4.37 -22.36 8.79
N VAL A 46 -4.58 -23.67 8.95
CA VAL A 46 -3.89 -24.69 8.13
C VAL A 46 -4.19 -24.51 6.63
N ARG A 47 -5.44 -24.19 6.26
CA ARG A 47 -5.78 -23.89 4.86
C ARG A 47 -5.05 -22.64 4.36
N LEU A 48 -4.94 -21.60 5.18
CA LEU A 48 -4.21 -20.37 4.86
C LEU A 48 -2.73 -20.68 4.63
N GLU A 49 -2.08 -21.39 5.54
CA GLU A 49 -0.67 -21.78 5.43
C GLU A 49 -0.41 -22.56 4.14
N SER A 50 -1.25 -23.55 3.81
CA SER A 50 -1.12 -24.32 2.56
C SER A 50 -1.26 -23.45 1.30
N SER A 51 -2.09 -22.40 1.33
CA SER A 51 -2.15 -21.43 0.22
C SER A 51 -0.87 -20.60 0.11
N PHE A 52 -0.28 -20.18 1.24
CA PHE A 52 0.99 -19.44 1.25
C PHE A 52 2.17 -20.30 0.79
N GLU A 53 2.23 -21.57 1.18
CA GLU A 53 3.26 -22.53 0.74
C GLU A 53 3.28 -22.69 -0.78
N LYS A 54 2.13 -22.53 -1.45
CA LYS A 54 2.02 -22.60 -2.91
C LYS A 54 2.39 -21.28 -3.59
N GLU A 55 1.95 -20.14 -3.03
CA GLU A 55 2.09 -18.83 -3.68
C GLU A 55 3.44 -18.15 -3.38
N ALA A 56 3.98 -18.28 -2.16
CA ALA A 56 5.23 -17.62 -1.79
C ALA A 56 6.44 -18.03 -2.67
N PRO A 57 6.62 -19.31 -3.05
CA PRO A 57 7.67 -19.69 -4.00
C PRO A 57 7.50 -19.06 -5.37
N GLN A 58 6.25 -18.92 -5.86
CA GLN A 58 5.97 -18.27 -7.15
C GLN A 58 6.34 -16.79 -7.11
N ILE A 59 5.93 -16.08 -6.04
CA ILE A 59 6.29 -14.67 -5.82
C ILE A 59 7.81 -14.52 -5.77
N LYS A 60 8.50 -15.38 -5.03
CA LYS A 60 9.96 -15.34 -4.92
C LYS A 60 10.65 -15.60 -6.26
N ALA A 61 10.17 -16.57 -7.04
CA ALA A 61 10.76 -16.93 -8.32
C ALA A 61 10.54 -15.85 -9.41
N LEU A 62 9.35 -15.25 -9.45
CA LEU A 62 8.98 -14.26 -10.48
C LEU A 62 9.40 -12.84 -10.10
N GLY A 63 9.55 -12.53 -8.80
CA GLY A 63 9.81 -11.18 -8.31
C GLY A 63 8.76 -10.19 -8.85
N SER A 64 9.21 -9.00 -9.26
CA SER A 64 8.32 -7.96 -9.79
C SER A 64 7.55 -8.35 -11.05
N LYS A 65 7.98 -9.41 -11.77
CA LYS A 65 7.26 -9.91 -12.95
C LYS A 65 5.91 -10.55 -12.60
N ILE A 66 5.67 -10.88 -11.33
CA ILE A 66 4.39 -11.43 -10.89
C ILE A 66 3.26 -10.41 -10.90
N ILE A 67 3.60 -9.12 -10.91
CA ILE A 67 2.61 -8.04 -10.98
C ILE A 67 2.09 -7.96 -12.42
N PRO A 68 0.77 -8.09 -12.65
CA PRO A 68 0.18 -7.93 -13.97
C PRO A 68 0.52 -6.56 -14.57
N GLN A 69 0.81 -6.51 -15.86
CA GLN A 69 1.18 -5.28 -16.56
C GLN A 69 0.39 -5.16 -17.85
N VAL A 70 -0.08 -3.95 -18.16
CA VAL A 70 -0.84 -3.65 -19.37
C VAL A 70 -0.45 -2.27 -19.89
N ASN A 71 -0.54 -2.04 -21.20
CA ASN A 71 -0.39 -0.69 -21.72
C ASN A 71 -1.73 0.04 -21.64
N TYR A 72 -1.70 1.33 -21.37
CA TYR A 72 -2.90 2.17 -21.32
C TYR A 72 -3.71 2.10 -22.62
N GLN A 73 -3.02 2.02 -23.76
CA GLN A 73 -3.63 1.87 -25.08
C GLN A 73 -4.51 0.62 -25.20
N ASP A 74 -4.14 -0.47 -24.53
CA ASP A 74 -4.85 -1.75 -24.59
C ASP A 74 -6.15 -1.75 -23.76
N ILE A 75 -6.38 -0.72 -22.94
CA ILE A 75 -7.54 -0.60 -22.04
C ILE A 75 -8.35 0.68 -22.27
N LEU A 76 -8.16 1.36 -23.41
CA LEU A 76 -8.88 2.59 -23.76
C LEU A 76 -10.40 2.40 -23.87
N ASN A 77 -10.84 1.18 -24.17
CA ASN A 77 -12.25 0.80 -24.17
C ASN A 77 -12.85 0.62 -22.76
N GLY A 78 -12.05 0.82 -21.70
CA GLY A 78 -12.46 0.64 -20.32
C GLY A 78 -12.40 -0.80 -19.82
N GLU A 79 -11.84 -1.74 -20.60
CA GLU A 79 -11.77 -3.15 -20.24
C GLU A 79 -10.34 -3.68 -20.23
N PHE A 80 -10.02 -4.48 -19.21
CA PHE A 80 -8.80 -5.28 -19.20
C PHE A 80 -8.93 -6.52 -20.09
N PRO A 81 -7.84 -7.00 -20.71
CA PRO A 81 -7.81 -8.25 -21.45
C PRO A 81 -8.38 -9.44 -20.66
N SER A 82 -9.06 -10.35 -21.35
CA SER A 82 -9.60 -11.59 -20.76
C SER A 82 -8.47 -12.42 -20.16
N ASN A 83 -8.61 -12.90 -18.92
CA ASN A 83 -7.61 -13.52 -18.02
C ASN A 83 -6.86 -12.56 -17.08
N MET A 84 -6.69 -11.29 -17.47
CA MET A 84 -5.92 -10.34 -16.66
C MET A 84 -6.71 -9.89 -15.44
N LYS A 85 -8.04 -9.77 -15.56
CA LYS A 85 -8.92 -9.40 -14.44
C LYS A 85 -8.77 -10.34 -13.23
N ASP A 86 -8.60 -11.64 -13.48
CA ASP A 86 -8.46 -12.63 -12.41
C ASP A 86 -7.08 -12.57 -11.76
N GLU A 87 -6.03 -12.39 -12.56
CA GLU A 87 -4.69 -12.15 -12.00
C GLU A 87 -4.62 -10.83 -11.21
N ILE A 88 -5.26 -9.76 -11.67
CA ILE A 88 -5.34 -8.50 -10.90
C ILE A 88 -6.04 -8.72 -9.57
N LYS A 89 -7.17 -9.45 -9.56
CA LYS A 89 -7.88 -9.78 -8.30
C LYS A 89 -7.04 -10.66 -7.38
N LYS A 90 -6.29 -11.62 -7.94
CA LYS A 90 -5.41 -12.52 -7.19
C LYS A 90 -4.23 -11.77 -6.58
N ARG A 91 -3.59 -10.88 -7.34
CA ARG A 91 -2.38 -10.14 -6.93
C ARG A 91 -2.69 -8.86 -6.15
N GLY A 92 -3.90 -8.31 -6.30
CA GLY A 92 -4.35 -7.08 -5.65
C GLY A 92 -3.74 -5.79 -6.23
N CYS A 93 -3.01 -5.88 -7.35
CA CYS A 93 -2.35 -4.73 -7.98
C CYS A 93 -2.12 -4.96 -9.48
N VAL A 94 -1.82 -3.87 -10.20
CA VAL A 94 -1.50 -3.86 -11.63
C VAL A 94 -0.59 -2.67 -11.96
N VAL A 95 0.30 -2.85 -12.93
CA VAL A 95 1.06 -1.74 -13.54
C VAL A 95 0.42 -1.38 -14.88
N VAL A 96 -0.06 -0.15 -15.01
CA VAL A 96 -0.53 0.38 -16.29
C VAL A 96 0.56 1.27 -16.88
N ARG A 97 1.11 0.87 -18.03
CA ARG A 97 2.24 1.53 -18.70
C ARG A 97 1.75 2.54 -19.74
N GLY A 98 2.51 3.62 -19.93
CA GLY A 98 2.24 4.60 -20.98
C GLY A 98 0.95 5.40 -20.77
N ILE A 99 0.55 5.65 -19.51
CA ILE A 99 -0.57 6.54 -19.19
C ILE A 99 -0.25 7.97 -19.65
N VAL A 100 0.97 8.42 -19.36
CA VAL A 100 1.50 9.69 -19.82
C VAL A 100 2.79 9.44 -20.61
N PRO A 101 3.09 10.25 -21.64
CA PRO A 101 4.39 10.23 -22.29
C PRO A 101 5.51 10.50 -21.28
N THR A 102 6.69 9.92 -21.52
CA THR A 102 7.84 10.05 -20.61
C THR A 102 8.23 11.51 -20.42
N GLU A 103 8.24 12.30 -21.49
CA GLU A 103 8.63 13.70 -21.49
C GLU A 103 7.68 14.55 -20.64
N VAL A 104 6.39 14.19 -20.63
CA VAL A 104 5.38 14.84 -19.79
C VAL A 104 5.60 14.50 -18.33
N ALA A 105 5.86 13.22 -18.02
CA ALA A 105 6.16 12.79 -16.64
C ALA A 105 7.44 13.45 -16.08
N GLU A 106 8.48 13.55 -16.91
CA GLU A 106 9.71 14.27 -16.58
C GLU A 106 9.45 15.76 -16.35
N GLY A 107 8.61 16.38 -17.19
CA GLY A 107 8.15 17.75 -17.01
C GLY A 107 7.43 17.98 -15.68
N TYR A 108 6.50 17.09 -15.29
CA TYR A 108 5.84 17.16 -13.98
C TYR A 108 6.82 17.01 -12.82
N LYS A 109 7.75 16.07 -12.92
CA LYS A 109 8.82 15.92 -11.92
C LYS A 109 9.62 17.21 -11.78
N GLN A 110 10.02 17.83 -12.89
CA GLN A 110 10.80 19.06 -12.85
C GLN A 110 10.00 20.21 -12.23
N GLN A 111 8.71 20.36 -12.56
CA GLN A 111 7.85 21.38 -11.95
C GLN A 111 7.75 21.22 -10.42
N VAL A 112 7.67 19.98 -9.93
CA VAL A 112 7.70 19.71 -8.48
C VAL A 112 9.04 20.10 -7.87
N LEU A 113 10.16 19.75 -8.51
CA LEU A 113 11.50 20.12 -8.04
C LEU A 113 11.69 21.64 -8.02
N ASP A 114 11.26 22.35 -9.06
CA ASP A 114 11.34 23.81 -9.16
C ASP A 114 10.47 24.47 -8.09
N TYR A 115 9.27 23.94 -7.85
CA TYR A 115 8.40 24.41 -6.77
C TYR A 115 9.07 24.24 -5.40
N ILE A 116 9.72 23.09 -5.15
CA ILE A 116 10.45 22.86 -3.91
C ILE A 116 11.61 23.84 -3.75
N ALA A 117 12.40 24.03 -4.81
CA ALA A 117 13.53 24.95 -4.82
C ALA A 117 13.12 26.42 -4.60
N ALA A 118 11.94 26.82 -5.10
CA ALA A 118 11.40 28.16 -4.93
C ALA A 118 10.87 28.46 -3.50
N HIS A 119 10.67 27.43 -2.67
CA HIS A 119 10.06 27.56 -1.33
C HIS A 119 10.93 26.94 -0.22
N PRO A 120 12.22 27.32 -0.09
CA PRO A 120 13.12 26.70 0.88
C PRO A 120 12.63 26.94 2.31
N GLY A 121 12.56 25.86 3.10
CA GLY A 121 12.11 25.92 4.50
C GLY A 121 10.61 26.15 4.69
N GLN A 122 9.83 26.27 3.61
CA GLN A 122 8.38 26.46 3.68
C GLN A 122 7.60 25.17 3.41
N ILE A 123 8.28 24.14 2.90
CA ILE A 123 7.67 22.83 2.63
C ILE A 123 7.86 21.95 3.87
N PRO A 124 6.78 21.55 4.54
CA PRO A 124 6.87 20.64 5.68
C PRO A 124 7.19 19.22 5.19
N GLY A 125 7.95 18.47 5.97
CA GLY A 125 8.30 17.10 5.65
C GLY A 125 9.13 16.46 6.75
N PHE A 126 9.24 15.13 6.71
CA PHE A 126 10.02 14.34 7.65
C PHE A 126 10.77 13.25 6.88
N PRO A 127 12.02 12.91 7.27
CA PRO A 127 12.88 13.60 8.25
C PRO A 127 13.21 15.08 7.92
N GLU A 128 13.56 15.89 8.93
CA GLU A 128 13.77 17.36 8.78
C GLU A 128 14.89 17.76 7.79
N HIS A 129 15.82 16.84 7.51
CA HIS A 129 16.95 17.06 6.60
C HIS A 129 16.96 16.09 5.41
N ASP A 130 15.89 15.31 5.25
CA ASP A 130 15.67 14.36 4.16
C ASP A 130 14.17 14.15 4.00
N GLN A 131 13.44 15.20 3.60
CA GLN A 131 11.98 15.14 3.51
C GLN A 131 11.59 14.19 2.38
N GLN A 132 10.83 13.13 2.70
CA GLN A 132 10.37 12.10 1.74
C GLN A 132 8.91 12.27 1.34
#